data_AF-H2ZU98-F1
#
_entry.id   AF-H2ZU98-F1
#
_cell.length_a   1.000
_cell.length_b   1.000
_cell.length_c   1.000
_cell.angle_alpha   90.00
_cell.angle_beta   90.00
_cell.angle_gamma   90.00
#
_symmetry.space_group_name_H-M   'P 1'
#
loop_
_entity.id
_entity.type
_entity.pdbx_description
1 polymer ?
#
loop_
_entity_poly.entity_id
_entity_poly.type
_entity_poly.pdbx_seq_one_letter_code
_entity_poly.pdbx_strand_id
1 'polypeptide(L)'
;YWRQVYLITVLAMILAVFFAQIHPHYLTQQWHRLRSIILCSVSAYGVIPTIHWIWLNGGIGVPIVQAFAPRVVVMYLIAAVAFLFYISKVPERYFPGQLNYIGSSHQVWHILVVLMLYWWHQSTVYIMQYRHSQPCPEHVANT
;
A
#
# COMPACT_ATOMS: atom_id res chain seq x y z
N TYR A 1 16.70 14.38 5.85
CA TYR A 1 16.90 13.34 6.88
C TYR A 1 15.78 12.29 6.85
N TRP A 2 14.55 12.57 7.29
CA TRP A 2 13.46 11.58 7.42
C TRP A 2 13.16 10.73 6.18
N ARG A 3 13.21 11.34 4.99
CA ARG A 3 13.06 10.63 3.71
C ARG A 3 14.04 9.45 3.58
N GLN A 4 15.31 9.64 3.92
CA GLN A 4 16.33 8.60 3.81
C GLN A 4 16.09 7.47 4.80
N VAL A 5 15.67 7.79 6.02
CA VAL A 5 15.29 6.79 7.04
C VAL A 5 14.20 5.88 6.48
N TYR A 6 13.11 6.45 5.95
CA TYR A 6 12.02 5.67 5.38
C TYR A 6 12.43 4.81 4.18
N LEU A 7 13.24 5.37 3.27
CA LEU A 7 13.70 4.62 2.10
C LEU A 7 14.61 3.45 2.48
N ILE A 8 15.53 3.64 3.43
CA ILE A 8 16.41 2.58 3.92
C ILE A 8 15.60 1.49 4.62
N THR A 9 14.62 1.87 5.47
CA THR A 9 13.77 0.88 6.14
C THR A 9 12.94 0.06 5.15
N VAL A 10 12.28 0.71 4.18
CA VAL A 10 11.50 0.00 3.16
C VAL A 10 12.41 -0.91 2.32
N LEU A 11 13.60 -0.45 1.95
CA LEU A 11 14.58 -1.27 1.24
C LEU A 11 14.95 -2.52 2.05
N ALA A 12 15.27 -2.37 3.33
CA ALA A 12 15.59 -3.49 4.21
C ALA A 12 14.43 -4.48 4.34
N MET A 13 13.19 -3.98 4.46
CA MET A 13 11.99 -4.82 4.48
C MET A 13 11.81 -5.58 3.17
N ILE A 14 11.94 -4.92 2.02
CA ILE A 14 11.83 -5.56 0.70
C ILE A 14 12.88 -6.65 0.52
N LEU A 15 14.13 -6.42 0.93
CA LEU A 15 15.19 -7.41 0.89
C LEU A 15 14.86 -8.61 1.79
N ALA A 16 14.33 -8.38 2.99
CA ALA A 16 13.90 -9.47 3.87
C ALA A 16 12.78 -10.32 3.25
N VAL A 17 11.79 -9.68 2.61
CA VAL A 17 10.73 -10.40 1.87
C VAL A 17 11.32 -11.20 0.71
N PHE A 18 12.26 -10.62 -0.04
CA PHE A 18 12.93 -11.29 -1.14
C PHE A 18 13.68 -12.56 -0.69
N PHE A 19 14.45 -12.49 0.40
CA PHE A 19 15.11 -13.68 0.95
C PHE A 19 14.10 -14.73 1.44
N ALA A 20 13.01 -14.30 2.06
CA ALA A 20 11.93 -15.22 2.45
C ALA A 20 11.30 -15.92 1.23
N GLN A 21 11.15 -15.23 0.09
CA GLN A 21 10.60 -15.77 -1.15
C GLN A 21 11.50 -16.82 -1.81
N ILE A 22 12.83 -16.67 -1.71
CA ILE A 22 13.80 -17.64 -2.24
C ILE A 22 13.79 -18.96 -1.45
N HIS A 23 13.33 -18.93 -0.20
CA HIS A 23 13.33 -20.10 0.65
C HIS A 23 12.48 -21.25 0.05
N PRO A 24 13.00 -22.49 -0.03
CA PRO A 24 12.34 -23.60 -0.74
C PRO A 24 10.96 -23.95 -0.16
N HIS A 25 10.74 -23.70 1.13
CA HIS A 25 9.44 -23.95 1.76
C HIS A 25 8.42 -22.82 1.59
N TYR A 26 8.78 -21.69 0.99
CA TYR A 26 7.92 -20.51 0.89
C TYR A 26 6.56 -20.82 0.24
N LEU A 27 6.53 -21.64 -0.80
CA LEU A 27 5.31 -22.00 -1.52
C LEU A 27 4.47 -23.08 -0.81
N THR A 28 5.01 -23.72 0.21
CA THR A 28 4.30 -24.79 0.92
C THR A 28 3.06 -24.26 1.65
N GLN A 29 2.10 -25.17 1.89
CA GLN A 29 0.92 -24.83 2.66
C GLN A 29 1.27 -24.45 4.10
N GLN A 30 2.36 -24.96 4.67
CA GLN A 30 2.78 -24.59 6.03
C GLN A 30 3.14 -23.10 6.14
N TRP A 31 3.70 -22.52 5.07
CA TRP A 31 4.13 -21.12 5.03
C TRP A 31 3.03 -20.15 4.57
N HIS A 32 1.82 -20.62 4.23
CA HIS A 32 0.72 -19.77 3.77
C HIS A 32 0.42 -18.60 4.73
N ARG A 33 0.33 -18.88 6.03
CA ARG A 33 0.06 -17.87 7.06
C ARG A 33 1.21 -16.88 7.19
N LEU A 34 2.44 -17.37 7.18
CA LEU A 34 3.64 -16.54 7.28
C LEU A 34 3.74 -15.57 6.08
N ARG A 35 3.45 -16.04 4.86
CA ARG A 35 3.41 -15.20 3.66
C ARG A 35 2.44 -14.03 3.81
N SER A 36 1.22 -14.30 4.27
CA SER A 36 0.22 -13.25 4.49
C SER A 36 0.63 -12.28 5.59
N ILE A 37 1.23 -12.75 6.67
CA ILE A 37 1.75 -11.89 7.75
C ILE A 37 2.85 -10.97 7.22
N ILE A 38 3.84 -11.51 6.50
CA ILE A 38 4.95 -10.74 5.93
C ILE A 38 4.39 -9.64 5.02
N LEU A 39 3.49 -9.99 4.09
CA LEU A 39 2.87 -9.03 3.17
C LEU A 39 2.11 -7.92 3.92
N CYS A 40 1.28 -8.30 4.91
CA CYS A 40 0.52 -7.34 5.70
C CYS A 40 1.41 -6.39 6.50
N SER A 41 2.50 -6.90 7.09
CA SER A 41 3.47 -6.09 7.83
C SER A 41 4.15 -5.05 6.95
N VAL A 42 4.56 -5.44 5.74
CA VAL A 42 5.17 -4.49 4.78
C VAL A 42 4.16 -3.44 4.33
N SER A 43 2.93 -3.83 4.04
CA SER A 43 1.87 -2.88 3.68
C SER A 43 1.53 -1.93 4.84
N ALA A 44 1.41 -2.44 6.07
CA ALA A 44 1.07 -1.64 7.25
C ALA A 44 2.15 -0.62 7.60
N TYR A 45 3.43 -0.91 7.31
CA TYR A 45 4.51 0.03 7.55
C TYR A 45 4.28 1.38 6.87
N GLY A 46 3.64 1.42 5.69
CA GLY A 46 3.35 2.65 4.96
C GLY A 46 2.41 3.63 5.71
N VAL A 47 1.70 3.18 6.75
CA VAL A 47 0.89 4.04 7.61
C VAL A 47 1.77 4.95 8.47
N ILE A 48 2.90 4.45 8.96
CA ILE A 48 3.83 5.21 9.83
C ILE A 48 4.37 6.48 9.14
N PRO A 49 4.98 6.44 7.94
CA PRO A 49 5.42 7.64 7.24
C PRO A 49 4.26 8.54 6.85
N THR A 50 3.05 8.01 6.62
CA THR A 50 1.87 8.82 6.31
C THR A 50 1.47 9.66 7.53
N ILE A 51 1.35 9.04 8.70
CA ILE A 51 1.03 9.75 9.96
C ILE A 51 2.13 10.76 10.29
N HIS A 52 3.41 10.36 10.18
CA HIS A 52 4.51 11.27 10.44
C HIS A 52 4.51 12.46 9.48
N TRP A 53 4.23 12.23 8.19
CA TRP A 53 4.11 13.29 7.20
C TRP A 53 2.97 14.27 7.52
N ILE A 54 1.80 13.77 7.95
CA ILE A 54 0.68 14.62 8.38
C ILE A 54 1.10 15.53 9.54
N TRP A 55 1.79 14.97 10.54
CA TRP A 55 2.27 15.72 11.69
C TRP A 55 3.27 16.81 11.30
N LEU A 56 4.25 16.48 10.45
CA LEU A 56 5.26 17.42 9.97
C LEU A 56 4.68 18.58 9.14
N ASN A 57 3.57 18.37 8.44
CA ASN A 57 2.92 19.43 7.65
C ASN A 57 2.05 20.36 8.50
N GLY A 58 1.96 20.18 9.83
CA GLY A 58 1.10 21.00 10.69
C GLY A 58 -0.31 20.43 10.89
N GLY A 59 -0.51 19.15 10.56
CA GLY A 59 -1.74 18.41 10.84
C GLY A 59 -2.75 18.37 9.70
N ILE A 60 -3.94 17.85 10.01
CA ILE A 60 -4.99 17.53 9.02
C ILE A 60 -5.58 18.78 8.36
N GLY A 61 -5.49 19.96 8.98
CA GLY A 61 -6.07 21.19 8.45
C GLY A 61 -5.35 21.78 7.23
N VAL A 62 -4.16 21.27 6.88
CA VAL A 62 -3.35 21.85 5.80
C VAL A 62 -3.86 21.40 4.42
N PRO A 63 -3.96 22.30 3.41
CA PRO A 63 -4.52 21.96 2.11
C PRO A 63 -3.89 20.75 1.43
N ILE A 64 -2.57 20.60 1.51
CA ILE A 64 -1.87 19.44 0.93
C ILE A 64 -2.22 18.13 1.61
N VAL A 65 -2.43 18.16 2.92
CA VAL A 65 -2.84 16.99 3.70
C VAL A 65 -4.28 16.61 3.37
N GLN A 66 -5.19 17.58 3.31
CA GLN A 66 -6.58 17.37 2.89
C GLN A 66 -6.70 16.81 1.47
N ALA A 67 -5.82 17.23 0.56
CA ALA A 67 -5.85 16.76 -0.82
C ALA A 67 -5.29 15.33 -0.99
N PHE A 68 -4.28 14.96 -0.20
CA PHE A 68 -3.54 13.71 -0.38
C PHE A 68 -3.94 12.60 0.60
N ALA A 69 -4.12 12.90 1.89
CA ALA A 69 -4.40 11.89 2.92
C ALA A 69 -5.67 11.06 2.64
N PRO A 70 -6.81 11.63 2.19
CA PRO A 70 -7.98 10.83 1.81
C PRO A 70 -7.70 9.85 0.68
N ARG A 71 -6.81 10.20 -0.27
CA ARG A 71 -6.43 9.31 -1.36
C ARG A 71 -5.65 8.09 -0.86
N VAL A 72 -4.77 8.29 0.13
CA VAL A 72 -4.07 7.21 0.82
C VAL A 72 -5.07 6.31 1.56
N VAL A 73 -6.05 6.90 2.25
CA VAL A 73 -7.12 6.14 2.93
C VAL A 73 -7.90 5.28 1.93
N VAL A 74 -8.33 5.83 0.80
CA VAL A 74 -9.03 5.08 -0.25
C VAL A 74 -8.17 3.91 -0.76
N MET A 75 -6.87 4.11 -0.97
CA MET A 75 -5.96 3.02 -1.35
C MET A 75 -5.97 1.88 -0.31
N TYR A 76 -5.84 2.20 0.98
CA TYR A 76 -5.88 1.18 2.05
C TYR A 76 -7.25 0.53 2.20
N LEU A 77 -8.35 1.25 1.93
CA LEU A 77 -9.69 0.67 1.93
C LEU A 77 -9.85 -0.37 0.81
N ILE A 78 -9.41 -0.07 -0.40
CA ILE A 78 -9.42 -1.04 -1.51
C ILE A 78 -8.51 -2.23 -1.18
N ALA A 79 -7.32 -1.97 -0.60
CA ALA A 79 -6.40 -3.02 -0.17
C ALA A 79 -7.03 -3.95 0.89
N ALA A 80 -7.74 -3.39 1.87
CA ALA A 80 -8.43 -4.14 2.91
C ALA A 80 -9.56 -4.99 2.32
N VAL A 81 -10.38 -4.43 1.42
CA VAL A 81 -11.44 -5.18 0.72
C VAL A 81 -10.83 -6.31 -0.12
N ALA A 82 -9.76 -6.05 -0.86
CA ALA A 82 -9.05 -7.08 -1.60
C ALA A 82 -8.61 -8.20 -0.65
N PHE A 83 -7.94 -7.86 0.44
CA PHE A 83 -7.47 -8.83 1.41
C PHE A 83 -8.60 -9.65 2.04
N LEU A 84 -9.77 -9.03 2.29
CA LEU A 84 -10.97 -9.73 2.75
C LEU A 84 -11.42 -10.82 1.77
N PHE A 85 -11.45 -10.55 0.46
CA PHE A 85 -11.74 -11.58 -0.56
C PHE A 85 -10.68 -12.68 -0.58
N TYR A 86 -9.40 -12.32 -0.44
CA TYR A 86 -8.30 -13.28 -0.41
C TYR A 86 -8.40 -14.28 0.75
N ILE A 87 -8.71 -13.80 1.97
CA ILE A 87 -8.80 -14.63 3.17
C ILE A 87 -10.14 -15.38 3.28
N SER A 88 -11.25 -14.75 2.89
CA SER A 88 -12.59 -15.29 3.12
C SER A 88 -12.94 -16.43 2.16
N LYS A 89 -12.24 -16.50 1.01
CA LYS A 89 -12.52 -17.46 -0.07
C LYS A 89 -13.94 -17.34 -0.62
N VAL A 90 -14.55 -16.15 -0.49
CA VAL A 90 -15.87 -15.84 -1.06
C VAL A 90 -15.65 -15.34 -2.50
N PRO A 91 -16.34 -15.86 -3.52
CA PRO A 91 -17.56 -16.66 -3.44
C PRO A 91 -17.36 -18.19 -3.55
N GLU A 92 -16.15 -18.72 -3.80
CA GLU A 92 -15.97 -20.17 -3.99
C GLU A 92 -16.35 -21.01 -2.77
N ARG A 93 -16.33 -20.41 -1.58
CA ARG A 93 -16.80 -21.01 -0.32
C ARG A 93 -18.29 -21.33 -0.35
N TYR A 94 -19.11 -20.51 -1.03
CA TYR A 94 -20.56 -20.69 -1.11
C TYR A 94 -21.00 -21.45 -2.36
N PHE A 95 -20.19 -21.41 -3.43
CA PHE A 95 -20.47 -22.08 -4.70
C PHE A 95 -19.33 -23.02 -5.10
N PRO A 96 -19.12 -24.12 -4.35
CA PRO A 96 -18.01 -25.03 -4.60
C PRO A 96 -18.11 -25.66 -5.99
N GLY A 97 -17.02 -25.63 -6.75
CA GLY A 97 -16.94 -26.23 -8.09
C GLY A 97 -17.53 -25.39 -9.23
N GLN A 98 -18.30 -24.33 -8.95
CA GLN A 98 -18.89 -23.48 -9.98
C GLN A 98 -17.95 -22.37 -10.46
N LEU A 99 -17.02 -21.93 -9.60
CA LEU A 99 -16.15 -20.77 -9.82
C LEU A 99 -14.68 -21.17 -10.08
N ASN A 100 -14.45 -22.34 -10.68
CA ASN A 100 -13.11 -22.88 -10.89
C ASN A 100 -12.30 -22.09 -11.93
N TYR A 101 -12.96 -21.51 -12.93
CA TYR A 101 -12.32 -20.80 -14.04
C TYR A 101 -12.51 -19.29 -14.00
N ILE A 102 -13.68 -18.81 -13.58
CA ILE A 102 -14.04 -17.38 -13.53
C ILE A 102 -14.79 -17.09 -12.23
N GLY A 103 -14.49 -15.95 -11.60
CA GLY A 103 -15.18 -15.46 -10.41
C GLY A 103 -14.65 -16.00 -9.09
N SER A 104 -13.48 -16.65 -9.07
CA SER A 104 -12.85 -17.06 -7.82
C SER A 104 -12.39 -15.85 -6.99
N SER A 105 -12.34 -15.99 -5.67
CA SER A 105 -11.92 -14.91 -4.77
C SER A 105 -10.51 -14.43 -5.06
N HIS A 106 -9.64 -15.34 -5.55
CA HIS A 106 -8.30 -14.97 -5.98
C HIS A 106 -8.30 -14.07 -7.21
N GLN A 107 -9.20 -14.30 -8.18
CA GLN A 107 -9.37 -13.41 -9.32
C GLN A 107 -9.94 -12.05 -8.91
N VAL A 108 -10.96 -12.05 -8.03
CA VAL A 108 -11.53 -10.81 -7.48
C VAL A 108 -10.44 -10.02 -6.72
N TRP A 109 -9.62 -10.71 -5.92
CA TRP A 109 -8.46 -10.11 -5.24
C TRP A 109 -7.51 -9.43 -6.23
N HIS A 110 -7.10 -10.11 -7.31
CA HIS A 110 -6.23 -9.53 -8.33
C HIS A 110 -6.85 -8.30 -8.98
N ILE A 111 -8.13 -8.33 -9.35
CA ILE A 111 -8.84 -7.19 -9.93
C ILE A 111 -8.79 -5.99 -8.98
N LEU A 112 -9.10 -6.21 -7.69
CA LEU A 112 -9.07 -5.15 -6.68
C LEU A 112 -7.65 -4.61 -6.44
N VAL A 113 -6.63 -5.47 -6.47
CA VAL A 113 -5.23 -5.04 -6.35
C VAL A 113 -4.81 -4.18 -7.55
N VAL A 114 -5.22 -4.52 -8.78
CA VAL A 114 -4.95 -3.69 -9.96
C VAL A 114 -5.65 -2.34 -9.85
N LEU A 115 -6.91 -2.31 -9.43
CA LEU A 115 -7.66 -1.06 -9.20
C LEU A 115 -7.00 -0.20 -8.11
N MET A 116 -6.55 -0.81 -7.03
CA MET A 116 -5.80 -0.15 -5.96
C MET A 116 -4.50 0.47 -6.49
N LEU A 117 -3.72 -0.28 -7.27
CA LEU A 117 -2.47 0.21 -7.87
C LEU A 117 -2.72 1.35 -8.87
N TYR A 118 -3.78 1.24 -9.68
CA TYR A 118 -4.20 2.32 -10.58
C TYR A 118 -4.58 3.58 -9.81
N TRP A 119 -5.38 3.47 -8.75
CA TRP A 119 -5.72 4.59 -7.87
C TRP A 119 -4.49 5.22 -7.22
N TRP A 120 -3.55 4.39 -6.75
CA TRP A 120 -2.29 4.85 -6.18
C TRP A 120 -1.43 5.59 -7.20
N HIS A 121 -1.35 5.08 -8.43
CA HIS A 121 -0.66 5.75 -9.52
C HIS A 121 -1.28 7.13 -9.80
N GLN A 122 -2.61 7.23 -9.95
CA GLN A 122 -3.30 8.51 -10.15
C GLN A 122 -3.05 9.49 -8.99
N SER A 123 -3.05 9.00 -7.76
CA SER A 123 -2.73 9.80 -6.56
C SER A 123 -1.29 10.31 -6.58
N THR A 124 -0.36 9.52 -7.10
CA THR A 124 1.06 9.87 -7.23
C THR A 124 1.27 10.94 -8.32
N VAL A 125 0.58 10.81 -9.46
CA VAL A 125 0.58 11.82 -10.51
C VAL A 125 -0.01 13.14 -9.99
N TYR A 126 -1.12 13.09 -9.25
CA TYR A 126 -1.74 14.26 -8.65
C TYR A 126 -0.80 15.01 -7.70
N ILE A 127 -0.13 14.31 -6.77
CA ILE A 127 0.81 14.95 -5.85
C ILE A 127 2.04 15.50 -6.57
N MET A 128 2.52 14.82 -7.61
CA MET A 128 3.61 15.31 -8.46
C MET A 128 3.22 16.64 -9.12
N GLN A 129 2.04 16.70 -9.75
CA GLN A 129 1.52 17.92 -10.39
C GLN A 129 1.31 19.04 -9.37
N TYR A 130 0.72 18.74 -8.21
CA TYR A 130 0.55 19.70 -7.12
C TYR A 130 1.89 20.33 -6.75
N ARG A 131 2.92 19.52 -6.52
CA ARG A 131 4.26 20.00 -6.15
C ARG A 131 4.96 20.75 -7.27
N HIS A 132 4.69 20.42 -8.53
CA HIS A 132 5.22 21.15 -9.67
C HIS A 132 4.59 22.55 -9.77
N SER A 133 3.30 22.67 -9.46
CA SER A 133 2.57 23.95 -9.49
C SER A 133 2.76 24.83 -8.25
N GLN A 134 3.24 24.26 -7.14
CA GLN A 134 3.42 24.93 -5.85
C GLN A 134 4.84 24.66 -5.32
N PRO A 135 5.87 25.31 -5.89
CA PRO A 135 7.23 25.17 -5.39
C PRO A 135 7.35 25.71 -3.97
N CYS A 136 8.31 25.18 -3.21
CA CYS A 136 8.63 25.76 -1.90
C CYS A 136 9.07 27.22 -2.08
N PRO A 137 8.72 28.12 -1.14
CA PRO A 137 9.29 29.46 -1.13
C PRO A 137 10.82 29.35 -1.15
N GLU A 138 11.48 30.20 -1.94
CA GLU A 138 12.93 30.31 -1.84
C GLU A 138 13.27 30.73 -0.41
N HIS A 139 14.22 30.03 0.21
CA HIS A 139 14.80 30.51 1.45
C HIS A 139 15.53 31.81 1.13
N VAL A 140 14.87 32.95 1.38
CA VAL A 140 15.54 34.24 1.43
C VAL A 140 16.52 34.15 2.59
N ALA A 141 17.78 33.89 2.26
CA ALA A 141 18.87 34.01 3.20
C ALA A 141 18.95 35.50 3.56
N ASN A 142 18.38 35.88 4.70
CA ASN A 142 18.59 37.19 5.28
C ASN A 142 20.08 37.29 5.64
N THR A 143 20.86 37.92 4.74
CA THR A 143 22.21 38.44 5.01
C THR A 143 22.16 39.60 5.98
#